data_AF-A0A7S0BXM0-F1
#
_entry.id   AF-A0A7S0BXM0-F1
#
_cell.length_a   1.000
_cell.length_b   1.000
_cell.length_c   1.000
_cell.angle_alpha   90.00
_cell.angle_beta   90.00
_cell.angle_gamma   90.00
#
_symmetry.space_group_name_H-M   'P 1'
#
loop_
_entity.id
_entity.type
_entity.pdbx_description
1 polymer ?
#
loop_
_entity_poly.entity_id
_entity_poly.type
_entity_poly.pdbx_seq_one_letter_code
_entity_poly.pdbx_strand_id
1 'polypeptide(L)'
;TTEKINDRFSFPKVLDLAKFVQKPNNSENNDAADDLKFVLQSIVIHQGKFGGGHYYAYVRPNIESETWYRFDDDRVTKVSFRDVKTDAFGGAAKVKNKNESPKRFGGPWGFFFGRGRGGDFGWGGRDSSAYMVQYVRQRDIPRLYGLKSCKS
;
A
#
# COMPACT_ATOMS: atom_id res chain seq x y z
N THR A 1 21.55 -19.89 -1.55
CA THR A 1 21.66 -18.42 -1.39
C THR A 1 20.30 -17.86 -1.06
N THR A 2 20.23 -16.86 -0.19
CA THR A 2 18.95 -16.23 0.17
C THR A 2 18.72 -15.01 -0.72
N GLU A 3 17.51 -14.86 -1.24
CA GLU A 3 17.12 -13.78 -2.16
C GLU A 3 15.80 -13.14 -1.71
N LYS A 4 15.64 -11.83 -1.99
CA LYS A 4 14.37 -11.13 -1.82
C LYS A 4 13.45 -11.47 -3.00
N ILE A 5 12.26 -12.01 -2.71
CA ILE A 5 11.23 -12.24 -3.71
C ILE A 5 10.57 -10.90 -4.06
N ASN A 6 10.63 -10.51 -5.32
CA ASN A 6 10.03 -9.28 -5.85
C ASN A 6 8.83 -9.55 -6.77
N ASP A 7 8.26 -10.75 -6.68
CA ASP A 7 7.08 -11.12 -7.46
C ASP A 7 5.88 -10.23 -7.13
N ARG A 8 5.01 -10.06 -8.11
CA ARG A 8 3.82 -9.25 -7.94
C ARG A 8 2.88 -9.90 -6.93
N PHE A 9 2.65 -9.23 -5.81
CA PHE A 9 1.68 -9.62 -4.79
C PHE A 9 0.75 -8.46 -4.47
N SER A 10 -0.55 -8.64 -4.73
CA SER A 10 -1.55 -7.62 -4.44
C SER A 10 -2.32 -7.93 -3.16
N PHE A 11 -2.60 -6.89 -2.39
CA PHE A 11 -3.44 -6.97 -1.20
C PHE A 11 -4.61 -5.98 -1.30
N PRO A 12 -5.78 -6.31 -0.74
CA PRO A 12 -6.98 -5.51 -0.90
C PRO A 12 -7.00 -4.31 0.06
N LYS A 13 -7.72 -3.25 -0.28
CA LYS A 13 -7.92 -2.11 0.63
C LYS A 13 -8.80 -2.48 1.83
N VAL A 14 -9.76 -3.39 1.64
CA VAL A 14 -10.58 -3.97 2.69
C VAL A 14 -10.36 -5.48 2.66
N LEU A 15 -9.90 -6.04 3.78
CA LEU A 15 -9.62 -7.45 3.97
C LEU A 15 -10.74 -8.06 4.82
N ASP A 16 -11.45 -9.01 4.24
CA ASP A 16 -12.48 -9.79 4.94
C ASP A 16 -11.89 -11.14 5.37
N LEU A 17 -11.81 -11.35 6.69
CA LEU A 17 -11.27 -12.57 7.30
C LEU A 17 -12.34 -13.54 7.79
N ALA A 18 -13.64 -13.22 7.63
CA ALA A 18 -14.73 -14.02 8.18
C ALA A 18 -14.67 -15.48 7.71
N LYS A 19 -14.27 -15.71 6.45
CA LYS A 19 -14.14 -17.05 5.85
C LYS A 19 -13.00 -17.92 6.41
N PHE A 20 -12.05 -17.33 7.13
CA PHE A 20 -10.89 -18.04 7.66
C PHE A 20 -11.00 -18.31 9.16
N VAL A 21 -11.98 -17.71 9.83
CA VAL A 21 -12.22 -17.91 11.26
C VAL A 21 -13.27 -19.00 11.43
N GLN A 22 -12.93 -20.05 12.18
CA GLN A 22 -13.88 -21.09 12.53
C GLN A 22 -14.98 -20.46 13.40
N LYS A 23 -16.24 -20.59 12.96
CA LYS A 23 -17.37 -20.21 13.81
C LYS A 23 -17.41 -21.18 15.00
N PRO A 24 -17.52 -20.69 16.24
CA PRO A 24 -17.71 -21.59 17.37
C PRO A 24 -19.00 -22.38 17.17
N ASN A 25 -18.96 -23.68 17.46
CA ASN A 25 -20.01 -24.65 17.13
C ASN A 25 -21.41 -24.37 17.73
N ASN A 26 -21.57 -23.31 18.53
CA ASN A 26 -22.80 -22.98 19.28
C ASN A 26 -23.32 -21.54 19.08
N SER A 27 -22.81 -20.77 18.11
CA SER A 27 -23.33 -19.41 17.86
C SER A 27 -24.27 -19.39 16.65
N GLU A 28 -25.58 -19.45 16.88
CA GLU A 28 -26.61 -19.07 15.91
C GLU A 28 -26.56 -17.57 15.56
N ASN A 29 -25.84 -16.77 16.36
CA ASN A 29 -25.64 -15.34 16.12
C ASN A 29 -24.52 -15.12 15.09
N ASN A 30 -24.92 -14.70 13.89
CA ASN A 30 -24.01 -14.30 12.80
C ASN A 30 -23.26 -12.98 13.07
N ASP A 31 -23.58 -12.26 14.16
CA ASP A 31 -23.03 -10.93 14.46
C ASP A 31 -21.49 -10.93 14.62
N ALA A 32 -20.90 -12.05 15.06
CA ALA A 32 -19.44 -12.17 15.21
C ALA A 32 -18.72 -12.30 13.85
N ALA A 33 -19.40 -12.77 12.81
CA ALA A 33 -18.83 -12.96 11.47
C ALA A 33 -18.82 -11.66 10.65
N ASP A 34 -19.81 -10.79 10.84
CA ASP A 34 -19.87 -9.47 10.16
C ASP A 34 -18.79 -8.49 10.63
N ASP A 35 -18.08 -8.85 11.69
CA ASP A 35 -17.16 -7.98 12.40
C ASP A 35 -15.66 -8.27 12.10
N LEU A 36 -15.37 -9.07 11.08
CA LEU A 36 -14.00 -9.47 10.71
C LEU A 36 -13.50 -8.75 9.44
N LYS A 37 -14.05 -7.56 9.18
CA LYS A 37 -13.56 -6.66 8.12
C LYS A 37 -12.47 -5.76 8.66
N PHE A 38 -11.38 -5.68 7.92
CA PHE A 38 -10.22 -4.86 8.26
C PHE A 38 -9.88 -3.93 7.11
N VAL A 39 -9.56 -2.68 7.42
CA VAL A 39 -9.30 -1.63 6.45
C VAL A 39 -7.80 -1.31 6.46
N LEU A 40 -7.18 -1.27 5.29
CA LEU A 40 -5.76 -0.99 5.11
C LEU A 40 -5.44 0.43 5.60
N GLN A 41 -4.43 0.53 6.46
CA GLN A 41 -4.04 1.76 7.15
C GLN A 41 -2.63 2.22 6.77
N SER A 42 -1.66 1.31 6.76
CA SER A 42 -0.30 1.61 6.35
C SER A 42 0.38 0.43 5.68
N ILE A 43 1.43 0.73 4.94
CA ILE A 43 2.27 -0.23 4.23
C ILE A 43 3.72 0.19 4.43
N VAL A 44 4.56 -0.72 4.89
CA VAL A 44 6.02 -0.53 4.90
C VAL A 44 6.59 -1.14 3.63
N ILE A 45 7.38 -0.35 2.93
CA ILE A 45 8.07 -0.73 1.70
C ILE A 45 9.54 -1.01 2.03
N HIS A 46 10.06 -2.07 1.44
CA HIS A 46 11.50 -2.31 1.38
C HIS A 46 11.97 -2.19 -0.07
N GLN A 47 12.85 -1.24 -0.31
CA GLN A 47 13.51 -1.01 -1.58
C GLN A 47 14.95 -1.55 -1.51
N GLY A 48 15.25 -2.59 -2.28
CA GLY A 48 16.59 -3.16 -2.35
C GLY A 48 16.59 -4.68 -2.40
N LYS A 49 17.74 -5.27 -2.06
CA LYS A 49 18.02 -6.70 -2.16
C LYS A 49 18.04 -7.36 -0.78
N PHE A 50 18.25 -8.68 -0.76
CA PHE A 50 18.52 -9.37 0.49
C PHE A 50 19.76 -8.79 1.17
N GLY A 51 19.68 -8.50 2.47
CA GLY A 51 20.79 -8.01 3.28
C GLY A 51 21.02 -6.49 3.28
N GLY A 52 20.26 -5.72 2.49
CA GLY A 52 20.37 -4.26 2.51
C GLY A 52 19.40 -3.55 1.58
N GLY A 53 18.96 -2.37 2.01
CA GLY A 53 18.00 -1.55 1.28
C GLY A 53 17.55 -0.34 2.09
N HIS A 54 16.53 0.33 1.56
CA HIS A 54 15.90 1.50 2.16
C HIS A 54 14.45 1.18 2.56
N TYR A 55 14.02 1.73 3.69
CA TYR A 55 12.66 1.54 4.20
C TYR A 55 11.92 2.86 4.25
N TYR A 56 10.69 2.85 3.77
CA TYR A 56 9.77 3.98 3.89
C TYR A 56 8.35 3.44 4.03
N ALA A 57 7.41 4.32 4.39
CA ALA A 57 6.04 3.91 4.65
C ALA A 57 5.03 4.73 3.85
N TYR A 58 3.97 4.05 3.41
CA TYR A 58 2.74 4.70 3.00
C TYR A 58 1.75 4.64 4.15
N VAL A 59 1.21 5.77 4.57
CA VAL A 59 0.28 5.86 5.69
C VAL A 59 -0.95 6.64 5.28
N ARG A 60 -2.10 6.18 5.76
CA ARG A 60 -3.37 6.87 5.69
C ARG A 60 -3.78 7.31 7.09
N PRO A 61 -3.50 8.57 7.49
CA PRO A 61 -3.74 9.05 8.85
C PRO A 61 -5.21 9.12 9.21
N ASN A 62 -6.06 9.54 8.28
CA ASN A 62 -7.51 9.45 8.42
C ASN A 62 -8.02 8.30 7.53
N ILE A 63 -8.53 7.24 8.16
CA ILE A 63 -8.97 6.02 7.47
C ILE A 63 -10.27 6.21 6.68
N GLU A 64 -11.06 7.25 6.97
CA GLU A 64 -12.24 7.65 6.18
C GLU A 64 -11.85 8.46 4.94
N SER A 65 -10.64 9.05 4.93
CA SER A 65 -10.12 9.77 3.78
C SER A 65 -9.58 8.81 2.72
N GLU A 66 -9.49 9.29 1.48
CA GLU A 66 -8.74 8.64 0.39
C GLU A 66 -7.30 9.15 0.29
N THR A 67 -6.88 10.05 1.19
CA THR A 67 -5.55 10.67 1.13
C THR A 67 -4.48 9.77 1.75
N TRP A 68 -3.43 9.51 0.97
CA TRP A 68 -2.25 8.78 1.41
C TRP A 68 -1.04 9.70 1.47
N TYR A 69 -0.10 9.33 2.33
CA TYR A 69 1.17 10.03 2.48
C TYR A 69 2.30 9.02 2.44
N ARG A 70 3.36 9.36 1.70
CA ARG A 70 4.65 8.68 1.72
C ARG A 70 5.52 9.36 2.77
N PHE A 71 5.98 8.59 3.74
CA PHE A 71 6.93 8.98 4.77
C PHE A 71 8.27 8.34 4.42
N ASP A 72 9.21 9.16 3.98
CA ASP A 72 10.54 8.77 3.50
C ASP A 72 11.57 9.62 4.24
N ASP A 73 12.08 9.10 5.36
CA ASP A 73 12.94 9.80 6.31
C ASP A 73 12.40 11.19 6.70
N ASP A 74 13.09 12.25 6.29
CA ASP A 74 12.76 13.65 6.56
C ASP A 74 11.65 14.21 5.65
N ARG A 75 11.17 13.42 4.67
CA ARG A 75 10.24 13.85 3.62
C ARG A 75 8.88 13.19 3.76
N VAL A 76 7.84 14.04 3.84
CA VAL A 76 6.45 13.61 3.78
C VAL A 76 5.80 14.13 2.51
N THR A 77 5.31 13.23 1.66
CA THR A 77 4.70 13.58 0.37
C THR A 77 3.29 13.03 0.27
N LYS A 78 2.31 13.88 -0.06
CA LYS A 78 0.94 13.42 -0.37
C LYS A 78 0.93 12.64 -1.68
N VAL A 79 0.32 11.47 -1.69
CA VAL A 79 0.27 10.56 -2.84
C VAL A 79 -1.14 10.00 -3.05
N SER A 80 -1.40 9.50 -4.26
CA SER A 80 -2.64 8.77 -4.53
C SER A 80 -2.50 7.29 -4.16
N PHE A 81 -3.62 6.61 -3.87
CA PHE A 81 -3.58 5.16 -3.66
C PHE A 81 -3.13 4.39 -4.91
N ARG A 82 -3.23 4.98 -6.11
CA ARG A 82 -2.67 4.38 -7.32
C ARG A 82 -1.15 4.28 -7.21
N ASP A 83 -0.48 5.34 -6.75
CA ASP A 83 0.97 5.39 -6.61
C ASP A 83 1.44 4.39 -5.54
N VAL A 84 0.69 4.29 -4.43
CA VAL A 84 0.90 3.29 -3.38
C VAL A 84 0.89 1.87 -3.98
N LYS A 85 -0.12 1.51 -4.79
CA LYS A 85 -0.20 0.18 -5.40
C LYS A 85 0.94 -0.12 -6.37
N THR A 86 1.31 0.85 -7.21
CA THR A 86 2.38 0.67 -8.19
C THR A 86 3.70 0.33 -7.51
N ASP A 87 3.94 0.89 -6.34
CA ASP A 87 5.17 0.69 -5.58
C ASP A 87 5.11 -0.53 -4.64
N ALA A 88 3.96 -0.76 -4.02
CA ALA A 88 3.81 -1.77 -2.99
C ALA A 88 3.59 -3.18 -3.53
N PHE A 89 2.98 -3.34 -4.70
CA PHE A 89 2.63 -4.67 -5.20
C PHE A 89 3.82 -5.43 -5.79
N GLY A 90 4.95 -4.76 -6.04
CA GLY A 90 6.11 -5.38 -6.67
C GLY A 90 5.82 -5.90 -8.08
N GLY A 91 6.77 -6.68 -8.59
CA GLY A 91 6.76 -7.26 -9.93
C GLY A 91 7.07 -6.25 -11.04
N ALA A 92 7.65 -6.75 -12.13
CA ALA A 92 7.69 -5.98 -13.37
C ALA A 92 6.26 -5.80 -13.88
N ALA A 93 5.82 -4.56 -14.14
CA ALA A 93 4.71 -4.42 -15.07
C ALA A 93 5.16 -5.11 -16.36
N LYS A 94 4.29 -5.97 -16.92
CA LYS A 94 4.58 -6.59 -18.21
C LYS A 94 4.81 -5.45 -19.19
N VAL A 95 6.06 -5.24 -19.60
CA VAL A 95 6.43 -4.29 -20.64
C VAL A 95 5.61 -4.70 -21.86
N LYS A 96 4.55 -3.96 -22.15
CA LYS A 96 3.94 -4.04 -23.48
C LYS A 96 4.99 -3.44 -24.39
N ASN A 97 5.64 -4.26 -25.20
CA ASN A 97 6.49 -3.78 -26.29
C ASN A 97 5.68 -2.78 -27.12
N LYS A 98 5.92 -1.49 -26.90
CA LYS A 98 5.54 -0.42 -27.81
C LYS A 98 6.84 0.26 -28.21
N ASN A 99 7.15 0.13 -29.50
CA ASN A 99 8.24 0.81 -30.17
C ASN A 99 7.99 2.33 -30.16
N GLU A 100 8.16 2.98 -29.02
CA GLU A 100 8.11 4.43 -28.91
C GLU A 100 9.32 4.92 -28.11
N SER A 101 10.21 5.62 -28.81
CA SER A 101 11.42 6.22 -28.26
C SER A 101 11.07 7.24 -27.16
N PRO A 102 11.70 7.19 -25.96
CA PRO A 102 11.40 8.15 -24.92
C PRO A 102 11.97 9.53 -25.26
N LYS A 103 11.10 10.55 -25.34
CA LYS A 103 11.52 11.95 -25.48
C LYS A 103 12.22 12.40 -24.19
N ARG A 104 13.54 12.60 -24.28
CA ARG A 104 14.37 13.18 -23.21
C ARG A 104 14.09 14.69 -23.14
N PHE A 105 13.38 15.17 -22.13
CA PHE A 105 13.35 16.59 -21.82
C PHE A 105 14.52 16.92 -20.87
N GLY A 106 15.60 17.41 -21.45
CA GLY A 106 16.78 17.89 -20.73
C GLY A 106 16.55 19.31 -20.19
N GLY A 107 16.58 19.45 -18.87
CA GLY A 107 16.60 20.76 -18.23
C GLY A 107 16.56 20.65 -16.69
N PRO A 108 17.06 21.66 -15.95
CA PRO A 108 17.13 21.63 -14.48
C PRO A 108 15.76 21.47 -13.80
N TRP A 109 14.69 21.92 -14.47
CA TRP A 109 13.30 21.77 -14.02
C TRP A 109 12.77 20.32 -14.09
N GLY A 110 13.40 19.43 -14.86
CA GLY A 110 13.08 18.01 -14.92
C GLY A 110 13.49 17.22 -13.67
N PHE A 111 14.38 17.79 -12.84
CA PHE A 111 14.84 17.18 -11.59
C PHE A 111 13.92 17.46 -10.39
N PHE A 112 13.15 18.55 -10.40
CA PHE A 112 12.32 18.97 -9.26
C PHE A 112 10.84 18.60 -9.36
N PHE A 113 10.30 18.36 -10.56
CA PHE A 113 8.89 17.98 -10.76
C PHE A 113 8.69 16.66 -11.54
N GLY A 114 9.77 15.94 -11.89
CA GLY A 114 9.74 14.99 -13.00
C GLY A 114 10.30 13.58 -12.79
N ARG A 115 10.71 13.16 -11.58
CA ARG A 115 11.24 11.79 -11.33
C ARG A 115 10.20 10.77 -10.87
N GLY A 116 8.94 10.87 -11.30
CA GLY A 116 7.90 9.92 -10.87
C GLY A 116 6.69 9.75 -11.78
N ARG A 117 6.74 10.21 -13.03
CA ARG A 117 5.61 10.09 -13.96
C ARG A 117 6.07 9.58 -15.32
N GLY A 118 6.26 8.27 -15.45
CA GLY A 118 6.54 7.68 -16.77
C GLY A 118 7.19 6.30 -16.78
N GLY A 119 7.50 5.72 -15.61
CA GLY A 119 7.87 4.32 -15.51
C GLY A 119 6.69 3.46 -15.06
N ASP A 120 6.70 2.20 -15.47
CA ASP A 120 5.83 1.14 -14.96
C ASP A 120 6.01 0.85 -13.46
N PHE A 121 6.92 1.56 -12.80
CA PHE A 121 7.39 1.34 -11.44
C PHE A 121 7.16 2.60 -10.61
N GLY A 122 6.81 2.40 -9.33
CA GLY A 122 6.51 3.47 -8.38
C GLY A 122 7.75 4.25 -7.94
N TRP A 123 7.64 4.95 -6.81
CA TRP A 123 8.71 5.79 -6.28
C TRP A 123 10.00 5.01 -5.97
N GLY A 124 9.89 3.76 -5.53
CA GLY A 124 11.02 2.91 -5.18
C GLY A 124 11.62 2.09 -6.33
N GLY A 125 11.05 2.15 -7.54
CA GLY A 125 11.60 1.43 -8.70
C GLY A 125 11.25 -0.07 -8.76
N ARG A 126 12.16 -0.89 -9.31
CA ARG A 126 11.89 -2.32 -9.63
C ARG A 126 12.10 -3.27 -8.46
N ASP A 127 12.81 -2.83 -7.45
CA ASP A 127 13.22 -3.57 -6.27
C ASP A 127 12.49 -3.11 -5.00
N SER A 128 11.48 -2.26 -5.15
CA SER A 128 10.53 -1.91 -4.10
C SER A 128 9.33 -2.85 -4.11
N SER A 129 8.95 -3.31 -2.93
CA SER A 129 7.71 -4.05 -2.69
C SER A 129 7.30 -3.91 -1.23
N ALA A 130 6.03 -4.15 -0.95
CA ALA A 130 5.55 -4.22 0.42
C ALA A 130 6.29 -5.32 1.19
N TYR A 131 6.78 -4.97 2.37
CA TYR A 131 7.36 -5.88 3.33
C TYR A 131 6.38 -6.17 4.48
N MET A 132 5.63 -5.16 4.90
CA MET A 132 4.60 -5.29 5.93
C MET A 132 3.38 -4.46 5.55
N VAL A 133 2.19 -4.98 5.82
CA VAL A 133 0.92 -4.27 5.69
C VAL A 133 0.22 -4.22 7.03
N GLN A 134 -0.31 -3.04 7.39
CA GLN A 134 -1.06 -2.84 8.61
C GLN A 134 -2.52 -2.57 8.26
N TYR A 135 -3.40 -3.36 8.87
CA TYR A 135 -4.84 -3.18 8.79
C TYR A 135 -5.43 -2.82 10.14
N VAL A 136 -6.55 -2.11 10.13
CA VAL A 136 -7.34 -1.77 11.31
C VAL A 136 -8.72 -2.40 11.20
N ARG A 137 -9.21 -3.02 12.26
CA ARG A 137 -10.55 -3.62 12.28
C ARG A 137 -11.61 -2.53 12.11
N GLN A 138 -12.55 -2.75 11.20
CA GLN A 138 -13.50 -1.72 10.79
C GLN A 138 -14.36 -1.21 11.94
N ARG A 139 -14.82 -2.08 12.85
CA ARG A 139 -15.60 -1.67 14.04
C ARG A 139 -14.85 -0.79 15.03
N ASP A 140 -13.51 -0.89 15.06
CA ASP A 140 -12.68 -0.20 16.04
C ASP A 140 -12.30 1.19 15.55
N ILE A 141 -12.57 1.52 14.28
CA ILE A 141 -12.22 2.79 13.65
C ILE A 141 -12.74 3.99 14.45
N PRO A 142 -14.03 4.07 14.85
CA PRO A 142 -14.52 5.25 15.57
C PRO A 142 -13.77 5.48 16.88
N ARG A 143 -13.44 4.40 17.60
CA ARG A 143 -12.68 4.45 18.85
C ARG A 143 -11.21 4.85 18.62
N LEU A 144 -10.56 4.25 17.63
CA LEU A 144 -9.12 4.44 17.37
C LEU A 144 -8.81 5.80 16.76
N TYR A 145 -9.74 6.38 16.00
CA TYR A 145 -9.56 7.66 15.31
C TYR A 145 -10.36 8.81 15.94
N GLY A 146 -11.01 8.58 17.09
CA GLY A 146 -11.79 9.60 17.79
C GLY A 146 -13.01 10.11 17.00
N LEU A 147 -13.55 9.29 16.10
CA LEU A 147 -14.73 9.65 15.31
C LEU A 147 -15.99 9.40 16.15
N LYS A 148 -16.99 10.26 16.01
CA LYS A 148 -18.26 10.09 16.71
C LYS A 148 -18.93 8.80 16.22
N SER A 149 -19.27 7.91 17.14
CA SER A 149 -20.04 6.71 16.82
C SER A 149 -21.41 7.12 16.28
N CYS A 150 -21.66 6.95 14.97
CA CYS A 150 -23.01 6.97 14.45
C CYS A 150 -23.73 5.71 14.95
N LYS A 151 -24.31 5.78 16.15
CA LYS A 151 -25.39 4.87 16.51
C LYS A 151 -26.67 5.40 15.85
N SER A 152 -27.19 4.65 14.89
CA SER A 152 -28.58 4.73 14.45
C SER A 152 -29.50 4.17 15.52
#